data_AF-A0A351URJ6-F1
#
_entry.id   AF-A0A351URJ6-F1
#
_cell.length_a   1.000
_cell.length_b   1.000
_cell.length_c   1.000
_cell.angle_alpha   90.00
_cell.angle_beta   90.00
_cell.angle_gamma   90.00
#
_symmetry.space_group_name_H-M   'P 1'
#
loop_
_entity.id
_entity.type
_entity.pdbx_description
1 polymer ?
#
loop_
_entity_poly.entity_id
_entity_poly.type
_entity_poly.pdbx_seq_one_letter_code
_entity_poly.pdbx_strand_id
1 'polypeptide(L)'
;MKKTLQNIYLFLIFILLYAPIITLMILSFNNSKTRAKWGGLTGKWYMELFRNEQIMNALYTTLIIAVLAAAIATILGTAAAIGIQAMSHRFKTITLGITNIPMLNGEIVMGISLMLLFIACGITLGFGTILMAHITFCVPYVVLSVTPKLKQTSRYTYEAALDLGASPLYAFFRIVFPDILPGVVSGFLLSFTMSLDDFVITHFTKGPGIDTLSTKIYSEVRKGIKPEMYALSTILFGTVLILLLLVNMGPGKTDSDKEQVPSSILRRKHPFRFFLRRVVPALMALVIIAGGFFYGSKTTLSSNQVIVYNWGEYLDPEVLTMFEEETGIDVVYEEFETNEIMYPKVQSGAIAYDVVCPSDYMIQRMLENDLLAEINFDNIPNIQYIDDTYMETSKQFDPENKYSVPYCWGTVGILYNTKMVEEPVDSWSILWDEKYADSILMQDSVRDAFGITLKYLGYSLNSTDLDELTEARDLLIRQKPLVQAYVIDQVRDKMIGNEAALGVIYSGEAIYSQKENPDLEYVIPKEGSNVWIDSWVIPKNSKNKENAEAFINFL
;
A
#
# COMPACT_ATOMS: atom_id res chain seq x y z
N MET A 1 31.07 -15.34 30.21
CA MET A 1 29.67 -15.04 30.59
C MET A 1 29.11 -13.82 29.86
N LYS A 2 29.66 -12.60 29.98
CA LYS A 2 29.11 -11.41 29.28
C LYS A 2 29.02 -11.55 27.75
N LYS A 3 30.06 -12.07 27.09
CA LYS A 3 30.07 -12.27 25.62
C LYS A 3 29.12 -13.37 25.16
N THR A 4 28.97 -14.45 25.94
CA THR A 4 28.01 -15.52 25.68
C THR A 4 26.57 -15.01 25.82
N LEU A 5 26.28 -14.23 26.87
CA LEU A 5 24.97 -13.62 27.10
C LEU A 5 24.62 -12.58 26.01
N GLN A 6 25.59 -11.77 25.58
CA GLN A 6 25.43 -10.84 24.45
C GLN A 6 25.12 -11.58 23.14
N ASN A 7 25.83 -12.68 22.85
CA ASN A 7 25.57 -13.48 21.66
C ASN A 7 24.19 -14.15 21.71
N ILE A 8 23.76 -14.65 22.88
CA ILE A 8 22.42 -15.22 23.07
C ILE A 8 21.36 -14.14 22.86
N TYR A 9 21.55 -12.95 23.43
CA TYR A 9 20.64 -11.82 23.25
C TYR A 9 20.52 -11.41 21.77
N LEU A 10 21.64 -11.29 21.06
CA LEU A 10 21.65 -11.01 19.61
C LEU A 10 20.96 -12.13 18.81
N PHE A 11 21.21 -13.38 19.17
CA PHE A 11 20.57 -14.53 18.52
C PHE A 11 19.05 -14.53 18.71
N LEU A 12 18.56 -14.22 19.92
CA LEU A 12 17.14 -14.08 20.20
C LEU A 12 16.52 -12.92 19.41
N ILE A 13 17.21 -11.78 19.29
CA ILE A 13 16.77 -10.67 18.43
C ILE A 13 16.66 -11.13 16.97
N PHE A 14 17.65 -11.86 16.46
CA PHE A 14 17.61 -12.35 15.08
C PHE A 14 16.49 -13.36 14.86
N ILE A 15 16.23 -14.26 15.81
CA ILE A 15 15.06 -15.15 15.75
C ILE A 15 13.79 -14.32 15.71
N LEU A 16 13.63 -13.35 16.60
CA LEU A 16 12.43 -12.51 16.67
C LEU A 16 12.17 -11.75 15.35
N LEU A 17 13.23 -11.23 14.72
CA LEU A 17 13.14 -10.48 13.47
C LEU A 17 12.90 -11.36 12.24
N TYR A 18 13.57 -12.52 12.15
CA TYR A 18 13.54 -13.35 10.94
C TYR A 18 12.55 -14.52 11.01
N ALA A 19 12.10 -14.95 12.20
CA ALA A 19 11.15 -16.06 12.32
C ALA A 19 9.83 -15.80 11.58
N PRO A 20 9.19 -14.61 11.66
CA PRO A 20 7.98 -14.33 10.89
C PRO A 20 8.20 -14.46 9.39
N ILE A 21 9.33 -13.94 8.89
CA ILE A 21 9.70 -14.02 7.47
C ILE A 21 9.86 -15.48 7.03
N ILE A 22 10.57 -16.29 7.83
CA ILE A 22 10.74 -17.71 7.58
C ILE A 22 9.39 -18.44 7.59
N THR A 23 8.47 -18.08 8.49
CA THR A 23 7.13 -18.65 8.51
C THR A 23 6.37 -18.34 7.22
N LEU A 24 6.41 -17.09 6.73
CA LEU A 24 5.82 -16.73 5.44
C LEU A 24 6.46 -17.52 4.30
N MET A 25 7.79 -17.71 4.33
CA MET A 25 8.48 -18.54 3.34
C MET A 25 8.01 -20.00 3.38
N ILE A 26 7.77 -20.57 4.55
CA ILE A 26 7.22 -21.94 4.67
C ILE A 26 5.77 -21.99 4.16
N LEU A 27 4.95 -21.00 4.54
CA LEU A 27 3.56 -20.90 4.10
C LEU A 27 3.42 -20.66 2.59
N SER A 28 4.43 -20.08 1.93
CA SER A 28 4.45 -19.96 0.47
C SER A 28 4.45 -21.30 -0.27
N PHE A 29 4.78 -22.40 0.42
CA PHE A 29 4.68 -23.75 -0.11
C PHE A 29 3.41 -24.50 0.37
N ASN A 30 2.53 -23.88 1.14
CA ASN A 30 1.34 -24.54 1.70
C ASN A 30 0.25 -24.69 0.64
N ASN A 31 -0.18 -25.90 0.31
CA ASN A 31 -1.26 -26.17 -0.66
C ASN A 31 -2.67 -25.94 -0.08
N SER A 32 -2.84 -24.94 0.76
CA SER A 32 -4.12 -24.50 1.33
C SER A 32 -4.30 -23.02 1.02
N LYS A 33 -5.56 -22.59 0.83
CA LYS A 33 -5.91 -21.17 0.75
C LYS A 33 -5.86 -20.47 2.11
N THR A 34 -5.92 -21.25 3.19
CA THR A 34 -5.92 -20.74 4.56
C THR A 34 -4.58 -21.01 5.23
N ARG A 35 -4.16 -20.10 6.12
CA ARG A 35 -2.98 -20.28 6.98
C ARG A 35 -3.18 -21.36 8.07
N ALA A 36 -4.43 -21.67 8.38
CA ALA A 36 -4.81 -22.54 9.50
C ALA A 36 -4.65 -24.04 9.21
N LYS A 37 -4.76 -24.44 7.93
CA LYS A 37 -4.67 -25.84 7.51
C LYS A 37 -3.44 -26.04 6.63
N TRP A 38 -2.63 -27.06 6.92
CA TRP A 38 -1.52 -27.46 6.06
C TRP A 38 -2.02 -28.43 4.98
N GLY A 39 -2.03 -28.00 3.72
CA GLY A 39 -2.52 -28.77 2.58
C GLY A 39 -1.46 -29.62 1.86
N GLY A 40 -0.21 -29.60 2.33
CA GLY A 40 0.95 -30.23 1.67
C GLY A 40 1.86 -29.22 0.95
N LEU A 41 2.96 -29.69 0.37
CA LEU A 41 3.94 -28.85 -0.34
C LEU A 41 3.49 -28.58 -1.79
N THR A 42 3.52 -27.32 -2.22
CA THR A 42 3.23 -26.92 -3.61
C THR A 42 4.06 -25.72 -4.05
N GLY A 43 4.33 -25.62 -5.36
CA GLY A 43 4.90 -24.42 -5.98
C GLY A 43 3.89 -23.60 -6.78
N LYS A 44 2.59 -23.96 -6.73
CA LYS A 44 1.55 -23.38 -7.60
C LYS A 44 1.40 -21.87 -7.43
N TRP A 45 1.53 -21.38 -6.19
CA TRP A 45 1.37 -19.96 -5.86
C TRP A 45 2.45 -19.08 -6.50
N TYR A 46 3.64 -19.62 -6.77
CA TYR A 46 4.66 -18.91 -7.53
C TYR A 46 4.25 -18.74 -9.00
N MET A 47 3.59 -19.74 -9.60
CA MET A 47 3.05 -19.61 -10.97
C MET A 47 1.87 -18.65 -11.02
N GLU A 48 0.98 -18.72 -10.03
CA GLU A 48 -0.19 -17.84 -9.90
C GLU A 48 0.23 -16.38 -9.69
N LEU A 49 1.28 -16.15 -8.89
CA LEU A 49 1.92 -14.85 -8.73
C LEU A 49 2.33 -14.22 -10.07
N PHE A 50 3.02 -14.98 -10.95
CA PHE A 50 3.46 -14.46 -12.25
C PHE A 50 2.33 -14.31 -13.27
N ARG A 51 1.18 -14.99 -13.07
CA ARG A 51 -0.02 -14.83 -13.88
C ARG A 51 -0.89 -13.66 -13.42
N ASN A 52 -0.74 -13.23 -12.18
CA ASN A 52 -1.47 -12.11 -11.65
C ASN A 52 -0.96 -10.79 -12.26
N GLU A 53 -1.70 -10.28 -13.24
CA GLU A 53 -1.33 -9.05 -13.93
C GLU A 53 -1.22 -7.87 -12.98
N GLN A 54 -2.07 -7.77 -11.97
CA GLN A 54 -2.04 -6.66 -11.01
C GLN A 54 -0.73 -6.65 -10.21
N ILE A 55 -0.29 -7.82 -9.71
CA ILE A 55 0.96 -7.92 -8.95
C ILE A 55 2.16 -7.66 -9.87
N MET A 56 2.14 -8.18 -11.11
CA MET A 56 3.21 -7.94 -12.07
C MET A 56 3.28 -6.47 -12.48
N ASN A 57 2.14 -5.82 -12.74
CA ASN A 57 2.06 -4.38 -12.97
C ASN A 57 2.68 -3.62 -11.80
N ALA A 58 2.30 -3.95 -10.56
CA ALA A 58 2.84 -3.31 -9.36
C ALA A 58 4.36 -3.49 -9.22
N LEU A 59 4.90 -4.67 -9.54
CA LEU A 59 6.34 -4.95 -9.60
C LEU A 59 7.04 -4.05 -10.63
N TYR A 60 6.50 -3.96 -11.85
CA TYR A 60 7.08 -3.11 -12.89
C TYR A 60 7.04 -1.64 -12.48
N THR A 61 5.90 -1.15 -11.98
CA THR A 61 5.73 0.22 -11.48
C THR A 61 6.78 0.55 -10.41
N THR A 62 6.94 -0.31 -9.39
CA THR A 62 7.93 -0.14 -8.33
C THR A 62 9.35 -0.04 -8.88
N LEU A 63 9.76 -0.98 -9.74
CA LEU A 63 11.12 -0.99 -10.29
C LEU A 63 11.40 0.24 -11.16
N ILE A 64 10.44 0.66 -11.98
CA ILE A 64 10.58 1.81 -12.86
C ILE A 64 10.68 3.09 -12.03
N ILE A 65 9.79 3.30 -11.06
CA ILE A 65 9.83 4.46 -10.16
C ILE A 65 11.15 4.48 -9.41
N ALA A 66 11.57 3.36 -8.81
CA ALA A 66 12.82 3.30 -8.05
C ALA A 66 14.05 3.62 -8.90
N VAL A 67 14.14 3.08 -10.11
CA VAL A 67 15.26 3.36 -11.02
C VAL A 67 15.23 4.80 -11.53
N LEU A 68 14.09 5.31 -11.97
CA LEU A 68 13.96 6.67 -12.51
C LEU A 68 14.19 7.72 -11.41
N ALA A 69 13.56 7.56 -10.25
CA ALA A 69 13.74 8.45 -9.12
C ALA A 69 15.21 8.46 -8.67
N ALA A 70 15.85 7.29 -8.52
CA ALA A 70 17.26 7.22 -8.16
C ALA A 70 18.17 7.85 -9.21
N ALA A 71 17.93 7.60 -10.50
CA ALA A 71 18.74 8.17 -11.57
C ALA A 71 18.63 9.70 -11.62
N ILE A 72 17.40 10.23 -11.61
CA ILE A 72 17.13 11.67 -11.65
C ILE A 72 17.64 12.35 -10.38
N ALA A 73 17.35 11.78 -9.19
CA ALA A 73 17.85 12.29 -7.92
C ALA A 73 19.38 12.25 -7.85
N THR A 74 20.03 11.26 -8.46
CA THR A 74 21.51 11.19 -8.51
C THR A 74 22.08 12.34 -9.33
N ILE A 75 21.47 12.65 -10.47
CA ILE A 75 21.89 13.78 -11.32
C ILE A 75 21.67 15.10 -10.57
N LEU A 76 20.45 15.32 -10.07
CA LEU A 76 20.08 16.55 -9.38
C LEU A 76 20.85 16.74 -8.07
N GLY A 77 20.98 15.69 -7.26
CA GLY A 77 21.68 15.71 -5.98
C GLY A 77 23.20 15.86 -6.14
N THR A 78 23.81 15.27 -7.18
CA THR A 78 25.23 15.50 -7.48
C THR A 78 25.46 16.95 -7.90
N ALA A 79 24.61 17.49 -8.78
CA ALA A 79 24.68 18.89 -9.19
C ALA A 79 24.47 19.84 -7.99
N ALA A 80 23.49 19.55 -7.14
CA ALA A 80 23.22 20.28 -5.91
C ALA A 80 24.40 20.22 -4.95
N ALA A 81 25.03 19.06 -4.74
CA ALA A 81 26.20 18.91 -3.87
C ALA A 81 27.38 19.78 -4.35
N ILE A 82 27.65 19.79 -5.66
CA ILE A 82 28.69 20.64 -6.28
C ILE A 82 28.35 22.12 -6.08
N GLY A 83 27.11 22.52 -6.37
CA GLY A 83 26.64 23.89 -6.23
C GLY A 83 26.72 24.40 -4.78
N ILE A 84 26.20 23.62 -3.83
CA ILE A 84 26.24 23.90 -2.39
C ILE A 84 27.68 24.04 -1.90
N GLN A 85 28.61 23.26 -2.44
CA GLN A 85 30.03 23.34 -2.06
C GLN A 85 30.72 24.59 -2.60
N ALA A 86 30.25 25.14 -3.72
CA ALA A 86 30.75 26.40 -4.29
C ALA A 86 30.17 27.65 -3.61
N MET A 87 29.10 27.53 -2.81
CA MET A 87 28.46 28.65 -2.12
C MET A 87 29.28 29.17 -0.91
N SER A 88 29.05 30.43 -0.54
CA SER A 88 29.60 30.99 0.71
C SER A 88 28.94 30.37 1.94
N HIS A 89 29.63 30.44 3.09
CA HIS A 89 29.24 29.72 4.31
C HIS A 89 27.77 29.92 4.72
N ARG A 90 27.24 31.15 4.62
CA ARG A 90 25.85 31.44 5.00
C ARG A 90 24.84 30.78 4.06
N PHE A 91 24.99 30.96 2.75
CA PHE A 91 24.09 30.38 1.75
C PHE A 91 24.17 28.87 1.71
N LYS A 92 25.37 28.31 1.94
CA LYS A 92 25.58 26.88 2.08
C LYS A 92 24.75 26.29 3.24
N THR A 93 24.77 26.91 4.42
CA THR A 93 24.00 26.45 5.58
C THR A 93 22.49 26.51 5.32
N ILE A 94 22.00 27.61 4.75
CA ILE A 94 20.57 27.77 4.43
C ILE A 94 20.13 26.72 3.40
N THR A 95 20.88 26.57 2.30
CA THR A 95 20.54 25.63 1.23
C THR A 95 20.56 24.19 1.72
N LEU A 96 21.57 23.80 2.51
CA LEU A 96 21.61 22.47 3.14
C LEU A 96 20.43 22.25 4.09
N GLY A 97 20.02 23.27 4.85
CA GLY A 97 18.84 23.22 5.69
C GLY A 97 17.59 22.89 4.88
N ILE A 98 17.34 23.63 3.79
CA ILE A 98 16.20 23.42 2.90
C ILE A 98 16.26 22.04 2.23
N THR A 99 17.42 21.67 1.68
CA THR A 99 17.61 20.37 1.04
C THR A 99 17.33 19.21 1.99
N ASN A 100 17.62 19.34 3.28
CA ASN A 100 17.42 18.26 4.24
C ASN A 100 16.01 18.21 4.84
N ILE A 101 15.13 19.19 4.57
CA ILE A 101 13.74 19.19 5.10
C ILE A 101 13.02 17.85 4.83
N PRO A 102 13.06 17.26 3.62
CA PRO A 102 12.42 15.98 3.38
C PRO A 102 12.95 14.87 4.30
N MET A 103 14.26 14.81 4.52
CA MET A 103 14.88 13.78 5.36
C MET A 103 14.60 13.98 6.86
N LEU A 104 14.32 15.21 7.30
CA LEU A 104 14.10 15.54 8.71
C LEU A 104 12.66 15.35 9.16
N ASN A 105 11.71 15.45 8.23
CA ASN A 105 10.29 15.25 8.52
C ASN A 105 9.92 13.77 8.48
N GLY A 106 8.88 13.39 9.23
CA GLY A 106 8.27 12.07 9.08
C GLY A 106 7.68 11.89 7.68
N GLU A 107 7.79 10.67 7.13
CA GLU A 107 7.33 10.35 5.77
C GLU A 107 5.85 10.69 5.55
N ILE A 108 5.00 10.49 6.57
CA ILE A 108 3.57 10.82 6.51
C ILE A 108 3.35 12.30 6.26
N VAL A 109 4.08 13.15 7.00
CA VAL A 109 3.99 14.61 6.85
C VAL A 109 4.38 15.02 5.43
N MET A 110 5.43 14.40 4.88
CA MET A 110 5.86 14.65 3.51
C MET A 110 4.83 14.20 2.47
N GLY A 111 4.32 12.96 2.58
CA GLY A 111 3.34 12.40 1.66
C GLY A 111 2.08 13.25 1.57
N ILE A 112 1.50 13.62 2.73
CA ILE A 112 0.31 14.47 2.80
C ILE A 112 0.62 15.88 2.26
N SER A 113 1.76 16.47 2.61
CA SER A 113 2.12 17.81 2.15
C SER A 113 2.30 17.87 0.62
N LEU A 114 2.91 16.86 0.02
CA LEU A 114 3.08 16.77 -1.43
C LEU A 114 1.76 16.50 -2.13
N MET A 115 0.91 15.64 -1.57
CA MET A 115 -0.45 15.41 -2.07
C MET A 115 -1.24 16.73 -2.12
N LEU A 116 -1.29 17.46 -1.01
CA LEU A 116 -1.97 18.76 -0.93
C LEU A 116 -1.37 19.79 -1.89
N LEU A 117 -0.06 19.79 -2.08
CA LEU A 117 0.61 20.65 -3.05
C LEU A 117 0.19 20.33 -4.48
N PHE A 118 0.16 19.05 -4.86
CA PHE A 118 -0.27 18.63 -6.21
C PHE A 118 -1.72 19.03 -6.46
N ILE A 119 -2.60 18.81 -5.48
CA ILE A 119 -4.01 19.22 -5.54
C ILE A 119 -4.13 20.74 -5.70
N ALA A 120 -3.40 21.52 -4.90
CA ALA A 120 -3.41 22.98 -4.96
C ALA A 120 -2.89 23.52 -6.31
N CYS A 121 -1.99 22.79 -6.96
CA CYS A 121 -1.49 23.09 -8.30
C CYS A 121 -2.39 22.56 -9.43
N GLY A 122 -3.50 21.87 -9.12
CA GLY A 122 -4.38 21.25 -10.11
C GLY A 122 -3.74 20.06 -10.86
N ILE A 123 -2.75 19.41 -10.25
CA ILE A 123 -2.08 18.24 -10.80
C ILE A 123 -2.84 17.00 -10.35
N THR A 124 -3.31 16.20 -11.31
CA THR A 124 -3.96 14.92 -11.04
C THR A 124 -2.94 13.91 -10.50
N LEU A 125 -3.32 13.17 -9.46
CA LEU A 125 -2.46 12.14 -8.88
C LEU A 125 -2.29 10.98 -9.86
N GLY A 126 -1.08 10.41 -9.92
CA GLY A 126 -0.72 9.30 -10.79
C GLY A 126 0.77 9.00 -10.79
N PHE A 127 1.28 8.37 -11.84
CA PHE A 127 2.69 8.00 -11.94
C PHE A 127 3.64 9.20 -11.81
N GLY A 128 3.28 10.33 -12.43
CA GLY A 128 4.11 11.54 -12.42
C GLY A 128 4.26 12.16 -11.02
N THR A 129 3.19 12.19 -10.23
CA THR A 129 3.21 12.71 -8.86
C THR A 129 4.02 11.81 -7.94
N ILE A 130 3.90 10.48 -8.09
CA ILE A 130 4.76 9.53 -7.36
C ILE A 130 6.23 9.78 -7.72
N LEU A 131 6.56 9.84 -9.02
CA LEU A 131 7.94 10.06 -9.46
C LEU A 131 8.52 11.38 -8.93
N MET A 132 7.78 12.49 -9.00
CA MET A 132 8.22 13.78 -8.47
C MET A 132 8.43 13.74 -6.95
N ALA A 133 7.53 13.07 -6.23
CA ALA A 133 7.64 12.92 -4.79
C ALA A 133 8.88 12.10 -4.40
N HIS A 134 9.12 10.98 -5.08
CA HIS A 134 10.29 10.14 -4.85
C HIS A 134 11.61 10.83 -5.22
N ILE A 135 11.64 11.63 -6.30
CA ILE A 135 12.82 12.46 -6.62
C ILE A 135 13.10 13.44 -5.47
N THR A 136 12.07 14.15 -5.01
CA THR A 136 12.19 15.13 -3.92
C THR A 136 12.70 14.46 -2.63
N PHE A 137 12.18 13.28 -2.32
CA PHE A 137 12.62 12.47 -1.18
C PHE A 137 14.06 11.94 -1.32
N CYS A 138 14.49 11.57 -2.54
CA CYS A 138 15.77 10.93 -2.78
C CYS A 138 16.96 11.90 -2.90
N VAL A 139 16.76 13.12 -3.40
CA VAL A 139 17.83 14.12 -3.62
C VAL A 139 18.71 14.37 -2.37
N PRO A 140 18.17 14.51 -1.14
CA PRO A 140 18.97 14.77 0.06
C PRO A 140 19.95 13.63 0.36
N TYR A 141 19.54 12.37 0.16
CA TYR A 141 20.40 11.20 0.35
C TYR A 141 21.59 11.18 -0.61
N VAL A 142 21.39 11.61 -1.85
CA VAL A 142 22.47 11.78 -2.83
C VAL A 142 23.42 12.90 -2.39
N VAL A 143 22.88 14.05 -1.98
CA VAL A 143 23.70 15.18 -1.51
C VAL A 143 24.57 14.75 -0.32
N LEU A 144 24.02 14.00 0.62
CA LEU A 144 24.74 13.47 1.78
C LEU A 144 25.80 12.43 1.41
N SER A 145 25.59 11.68 0.33
CA SER A 145 26.55 10.67 -0.15
C SER A 145 27.70 11.30 -0.96
N VAL A 146 27.41 12.31 -1.78
CA VAL A 146 28.39 12.95 -2.68
C VAL A 146 29.23 14.02 -1.97
N THR A 147 28.64 14.80 -1.06
CA THR A 147 29.31 15.92 -0.38
C THR A 147 30.59 15.50 0.38
N PRO A 148 30.62 14.39 1.15
CA PRO A 148 31.84 13.94 1.81
C PRO A 148 32.98 13.62 0.83
N LYS A 149 32.65 13.11 -0.36
CA LYS A 149 33.63 12.79 -1.40
C LYS A 149 34.17 14.02 -2.09
N LEU A 150 33.29 14.98 -2.41
CA LEU A 150 33.72 16.29 -2.93
C LEU A 150 34.66 17.04 -1.97
N LYS A 151 34.46 16.89 -0.65
CA LYS A 151 35.38 17.48 0.36
C LYS A 151 36.74 16.76 0.43
N GLN A 152 36.80 15.49 0.02
CA GLN A 152 38.04 14.69 0.00
C GLN A 152 38.87 14.92 -1.27
N THR A 153 38.26 15.41 -2.35
CA THR A 153 38.95 15.70 -3.63
C THR A 153 39.96 16.83 -3.48
N SER A 154 41.16 16.66 -4.04
CA SER A 154 42.22 17.66 -3.99
C SER A 154 41.97 18.78 -5.00
N ARG A 155 41.75 20.00 -4.49
CA ARG A 155 41.59 21.20 -5.32
C ARG A 155 42.82 21.48 -6.20
N TYR A 156 44.02 21.16 -5.71
CA TYR A 156 45.28 21.35 -6.43
C TYR A 156 45.36 20.55 -7.73
N THR A 157 44.79 19.34 -7.76
CA THR A 157 44.82 18.51 -8.98
C THR A 157 43.93 19.07 -10.08
N TYR A 158 42.83 19.71 -9.72
CA TYR A 158 41.96 20.41 -10.66
C TYR A 158 42.62 21.69 -11.20
N GLU A 159 43.23 22.49 -10.32
CA GLU A 159 43.94 23.72 -10.71
C GLU A 159 45.14 23.43 -11.61
N ALA A 160 45.95 22.40 -11.29
CA ALA A 160 47.07 21.98 -12.13
C ALA A 160 46.66 21.55 -13.55
N ALA A 161 45.46 20.97 -13.71
CA ALA A 161 44.97 20.61 -15.03
C ALA A 161 44.59 21.83 -15.87
N LEU A 162 44.01 22.86 -15.25
CA LEU A 162 43.72 24.13 -15.92
C LEU A 162 45.02 24.84 -16.33
N ASP A 163 46.04 24.83 -15.47
CA ASP A 163 47.36 25.42 -15.77
C ASP A 163 48.06 24.73 -16.96
N LEU A 164 47.82 23.43 -17.15
CA LEU A 164 48.29 22.67 -18.32
C LEU A 164 47.44 22.87 -19.58
N GLY A 165 46.47 23.79 -19.56
CA GLY A 165 45.62 24.16 -20.70
C GLY A 165 44.37 23.30 -20.88
N ALA A 166 43.99 22.48 -19.89
CA ALA A 166 42.73 21.75 -19.95
C ALA A 166 41.53 22.70 -19.82
N SER A 167 40.45 22.45 -20.57
CA SER A 167 39.19 23.18 -20.37
C SER A 167 38.53 22.76 -19.04
N PRO A 168 37.76 23.65 -18.37
CA PRO A 168 37.09 23.34 -17.11
C PRO A 168 36.22 22.07 -17.15
N LEU A 169 35.49 21.88 -18.26
CA LEU A 169 34.65 20.71 -18.45
C LEU A 169 35.48 19.43 -18.58
N TYR A 170 36.61 19.48 -19.30
CA TYR A 170 37.52 18.35 -19.43
C TYR A 170 38.18 18.02 -18.08
N ALA A 171 38.69 19.03 -17.37
CA ALA A 171 39.31 18.86 -16.05
C ALA A 171 38.30 18.26 -15.04
N PHE A 172 37.04 18.73 -15.06
CA PHE A 172 35.99 18.16 -14.23
C PHE A 172 35.75 16.68 -14.51
N PHE A 173 35.45 16.30 -15.75
CA PHE A 173 35.14 14.90 -16.08
C PHE A 173 36.34 13.97 -15.98
N ARG A 174 37.56 14.49 -16.10
CA ARG A 174 38.78 13.68 -16.07
C ARG A 174 39.35 13.49 -14.67
N ILE A 175 39.12 14.43 -13.75
CA ILE A 175 39.76 14.46 -12.42
C ILE A 175 38.71 14.43 -11.32
N VAL A 176 37.85 15.44 -11.26
CA VAL A 176 36.88 15.61 -10.17
C VAL A 176 35.81 14.51 -10.19
N PHE A 177 35.21 14.25 -11.35
CA PHE A 177 34.12 13.29 -11.48
C PHE A 177 34.53 11.86 -11.09
N PRO A 178 35.68 11.31 -11.54
CA PRO A 178 36.18 10.01 -11.08
C PRO A 178 36.40 9.92 -9.56
N ASP A 179 36.84 11.01 -8.92
CA ASP A 179 37.08 11.03 -7.47
C ASP A 179 35.78 11.00 -6.66
N ILE A 180 34.74 11.68 -7.16
CA ILE A 180 33.42 11.70 -6.51
C ILE A 180 32.52 10.53 -6.92
N LEU A 181 32.89 9.80 -7.99
CA LEU A 181 32.11 8.68 -8.54
C LEU A 181 31.71 7.63 -7.48
N PRO A 182 32.57 7.22 -6.51
CA PRO A 182 32.14 6.32 -5.45
C PRO A 182 30.98 6.88 -4.60
N GLY A 183 30.97 8.20 -4.36
CA GLY A 183 29.88 8.88 -3.66
C GLY A 183 28.61 8.98 -4.50
N VAL A 184 28.75 9.22 -5.82
CA VAL A 184 27.63 9.25 -6.76
C VAL A 184 26.96 7.87 -6.85
N VAL A 185 27.75 6.80 -6.97
CA VAL A 185 27.23 5.41 -6.99
C VAL A 185 26.58 5.06 -5.65
N SER A 186 27.19 5.46 -4.53
CA SER A 186 26.60 5.22 -3.20
C SER A 186 25.28 5.99 -3.02
N GLY A 187 25.20 7.23 -3.52
CA GLY A 187 23.98 8.03 -3.52
C GLY A 187 22.87 7.39 -4.37
N PHE A 188 23.21 6.92 -5.58
CA PHE A 188 22.27 6.19 -6.43
C PHE A 188 21.71 4.95 -5.75
N LEU A 189 22.58 4.10 -5.18
CA LEU A 189 22.15 2.86 -4.51
C LEU A 189 21.29 3.15 -3.29
N LEU A 190 21.64 4.17 -2.50
CA LEU A 190 20.86 4.59 -1.35
C LEU A 190 19.47 5.10 -1.77
N SER A 191 19.41 6.00 -2.77
CA SER A 191 18.14 6.50 -3.30
C SER A 191 17.28 5.40 -3.92
N PHE A 192 17.87 4.47 -4.66
CA PHE A 192 17.17 3.31 -5.21
C PHE A 192 16.56 2.46 -4.10
N THR A 193 17.34 2.19 -3.05
CA THR A 193 16.89 1.38 -1.91
C THR A 193 15.75 2.07 -1.16
N MET A 194 15.89 3.37 -0.86
CA MET A 194 14.85 4.16 -0.19
C MET A 194 13.57 4.25 -1.02
N SER A 195 13.70 4.42 -2.35
CA SER A 195 12.53 4.52 -3.23
C SER A 195 11.83 3.19 -3.47
N LEU A 196 12.54 2.06 -3.39
CA LEU A 196 11.97 0.73 -3.60
C LEU A 196 11.15 0.26 -2.40
N ASP A 197 11.52 0.68 -1.20
CA ASP A 197 10.86 0.33 0.08
C ASP A 197 9.79 1.35 0.50
N ASP A 198 9.68 2.49 -0.17
CA ASP A 198 8.70 3.51 0.21
C ASP A 198 7.26 3.01 -0.02
N PHE A 199 6.47 3.10 1.05
CA PHE A 199 5.03 2.92 1.04
C PHE A 199 4.32 4.25 1.23
N VAL A 200 4.77 5.07 2.18
CA VAL A 200 3.99 6.18 2.72
C VAL A 200 3.86 7.30 1.69
N ILE A 201 4.97 7.73 1.08
CA ILE A 201 4.94 8.81 0.09
C ILE A 201 4.14 8.36 -1.14
N THR A 202 4.36 7.13 -1.59
CA THR A 202 3.61 6.51 -2.67
C THR A 202 2.11 6.49 -2.38
N HIS A 203 1.69 6.03 -1.20
CA HIS A 203 0.28 5.88 -0.84
C HIS A 203 -0.50 7.19 -0.95
N PHE A 204 0.11 8.31 -0.53
CA PHE A 204 -0.54 9.62 -0.61
C PHE A 204 -0.40 10.30 -1.97
N THR A 205 0.55 9.89 -2.82
CA THR A 205 0.82 10.56 -4.10
C THR A 205 0.43 9.73 -5.32
N LYS A 206 -0.04 8.48 -5.13
CA LYS A 206 -0.55 7.63 -6.21
C LYS A 206 -1.93 8.07 -6.69
N GLY A 207 -2.21 7.77 -7.95
CA GLY A 207 -3.53 7.89 -8.56
C GLY A 207 -4.20 6.53 -8.76
N PRO A 208 -5.44 6.50 -9.27
CA PRO A 208 -6.18 5.27 -9.51
C PRO A 208 -5.48 4.34 -10.48
N GLY A 209 -5.57 3.04 -10.21
CA GLY A 209 -4.98 1.99 -11.05
C GLY A 209 -3.45 1.96 -11.06
N ILE A 210 -2.78 2.81 -10.27
CA ILE A 210 -1.31 2.85 -10.20
C ILE A 210 -0.88 2.37 -8.82
N ASP A 211 -0.70 1.07 -8.72
CA ASP A 211 -0.13 0.44 -7.54
C ASP A 211 1.37 0.19 -7.68
N THR A 212 2.06 0.31 -6.56
CA THR A 212 3.40 -0.24 -6.32
C THR A 212 3.28 -1.53 -5.53
N LEU A 213 4.34 -2.35 -5.51
CA LEU A 213 4.38 -3.52 -4.65
C LEU A 213 4.06 -3.20 -3.19
N SER A 214 4.61 -2.11 -2.65
CA SER A 214 4.38 -1.73 -1.26
C SER A 214 2.90 -1.43 -0.99
N THR A 215 2.25 -0.66 -1.87
CA THR A 215 0.82 -0.31 -1.74
C THR A 215 -0.10 -1.49 -2.01
N LYS A 216 0.24 -2.37 -2.96
CA LYS A 216 -0.49 -3.61 -3.23
C LYS A 216 -0.35 -4.62 -2.10
N ILE A 217 0.85 -4.81 -1.56
CA ILE A 217 1.06 -5.69 -0.39
C ILE A 217 0.24 -5.19 0.80
N TYR A 218 0.26 -3.89 1.07
CA TYR A 218 -0.51 -3.31 2.17
C TYR A 218 -2.02 -3.57 2.04
N SER A 219 -2.59 -3.36 0.85
CA SER A 219 -4.03 -3.55 0.64
C SER A 219 -4.44 -5.03 0.66
N GLU A 220 -3.59 -5.94 0.16
CA GLU A 220 -3.89 -7.39 0.21
C GLU A 220 -3.70 -7.97 1.62
N VAL A 221 -2.78 -7.46 2.45
CA VAL A 221 -2.60 -7.95 3.83
C VAL A 221 -3.84 -7.68 4.70
N ARG A 222 -4.60 -6.63 4.39
CA ARG A 222 -5.77 -6.24 5.17
C ARG A 222 -7.05 -6.99 4.78
N LYS A 223 -7.18 -7.43 3.52
CA LYS A 223 -8.32 -8.21 2.96
C LYS A 223 -8.33 -9.70 3.31
N GLY A 224 -7.39 -10.14 4.13
CA GLY A 224 -7.10 -11.57 4.35
C GLY A 224 -6.01 -12.08 3.41
N ILE A 225 -5.16 -12.99 3.89
CA ILE A 225 -3.89 -13.26 3.21
C ILE A 225 -4.07 -14.34 2.13
N LYS A 226 -4.03 -13.91 0.87
CA LYS A 226 -3.93 -14.82 -0.28
C LYS A 226 -2.55 -15.51 -0.31
N PRO A 227 -2.46 -16.84 -0.55
CA PRO A 227 -1.18 -17.57 -0.50
C PRO A 227 -0.09 -17.07 -1.47
N GLU A 228 -0.45 -16.44 -2.58
CA GLU A 228 0.48 -15.84 -3.55
C GLU A 228 1.29 -14.69 -2.93
N MET A 229 0.74 -14.02 -1.91
CA MET A 229 1.44 -12.97 -1.18
C MET A 229 2.63 -13.53 -0.40
N TYR A 230 2.53 -14.76 0.13
CA TYR A 230 3.67 -15.42 0.76
C TYR A 230 4.78 -15.72 -0.23
N ALA A 231 4.43 -16.13 -1.46
CA ALA A 231 5.39 -16.33 -2.55
C ALA A 231 6.08 -15.01 -2.94
N LEU A 232 5.32 -13.92 -3.04
CA LEU A 232 5.85 -12.58 -3.31
C LEU A 232 6.83 -12.12 -2.22
N SER A 233 6.43 -12.19 -0.94
CA SER A 233 7.30 -11.81 0.19
C SER A 233 8.58 -12.63 0.21
N THR A 234 8.52 -13.92 -0.13
CA THR A 234 9.68 -14.81 -0.25
C THR A 234 10.65 -14.36 -1.34
N ILE A 235 10.13 -14.02 -2.52
CA ILE A 235 10.95 -13.51 -3.63
C ILE A 235 11.57 -12.15 -3.27
N LEU A 236 10.78 -11.23 -2.70
CA LEU A 236 11.25 -9.90 -2.33
C LEU A 236 12.38 -10.00 -1.30
N PHE A 237 12.18 -10.75 -0.23
CA PHE A 237 13.20 -10.97 0.80
C PHE A 237 14.46 -11.63 0.23
N GLY A 238 14.30 -12.70 -0.58
CA GLY A 238 15.40 -13.37 -1.23
C GLY A 238 16.21 -12.41 -2.13
N THR A 239 15.52 -11.56 -2.88
CA THR A 239 16.14 -10.58 -3.78
C THR A 239 16.92 -9.52 -2.99
N VAL A 240 16.31 -8.93 -1.96
CA VAL A 240 16.97 -7.92 -1.10
C VAL A 240 18.18 -8.53 -0.39
N LEU A 241 18.05 -9.75 0.14
CA LEU A 241 19.16 -10.44 0.79
C LEU A 241 20.32 -10.70 -0.19
N ILE A 242 20.03 -11.17 -1.41
CA ILE A 242 21.04 -11.36 -2.46
C ILE A 242 21.71 -10.02 -2.81
N LEU A 243 20.94 -8.95 -2.99
CA LEU A 243 21.48 -7.62 -3.28
C LEU A 243 22.39 -7.11 -2.16
N LEU A 244 21.97 -7.25 -0.91
CA LEU A 244 22.79 -6.85 0.26
C LEU A 244 24.07 -7.67 0.35
N LEU A 245 24.00 -8.98 0.11
CA LEU A 245 25.19 -9.83 0.06
C LEU A 245 26.14 -9.39 -1.07
N LEU A 246 25.62 -9.10 -2.26
CA LEU A 246 26.44 -8.62 -3.38
C LEU A 246 27.08 -7.26 -3.11
N VAL A 247 26.37 -6.33 -2.47
CA VAL A 247 26.89 -5.01 -2.09
C VAL A 247 27.98 -5.14 -1.02
N ASN A 248 27.74 -5.97 0.01
CA ASN A 248 28.67 -6.15 1.12
C ASN A 248 29.90 -7.02 0.74
N MET A 249 29.76 -7.92 -0.23
CA MET A 249 30.88 -8.64 -0.84
C MET A 249 31.71 -7.77 -1.80
N GLY A 250 31.29 -6.53 -2.08
CA GLY A 250 32.11 -5.52 -2.75
C GLY A 250 33.32 -5.14 -1.86
N PRO A 251 34.53 -4.96 -2.43
CA PRO A 251 35.74 -4.94 -1.63
C PRO A 251 35.74 -3.79 -0.63
N GLY A 252 35.63 -4.16 0.66
CA GLY A 252 36.12 -3.33 1.74
C GLY A 252 37.57 -2.96 1.43
N LYS A 253 37.89 -1.68 1.54
CA LYS A 253 39.26 -1.18 1.41
C LYS A 253 40.15 -1.90 2.42
N THR A 254 40.92 -2.88 1.98
CA THR A 254 42.20 -3.21 2.62
C THR A 254 43.22 -2.19 2.12
N ASP A 255 43.20 -1.00 2.71
CA ASP A 255 44.33 -0.07 2.71
C ASP A 255 44.95 -0.09 4.11
N SER A 256 45.76 -1.11 4.37
CA SER A 256 46.88 -1.02 5.32
C SER A 256 47.87 -2.13 4.99
N ASP A 257 49.11 -1.70 4.73
CA ASP A 257 50.33 -2.48 4.52
C ASP A 257 50.52 -3.13 3.15
N LYS A 258 51.24 -2.39 2.29
CA LYS A 258 52.47 -2.93 1.68
C LYS A 258 53.37 -1.81 1.14
N GLU A 259 54.54 -1.74 1.76
CA GLU A 259 55.73 -1.04 1.29
C GLU A 259 56.11 -1.43 -0.15
N GLN A 260 56.70 -0.45 -0.82
CA GLN A 260 57.58 -0.48 -1.99
C GLN A 260 57.84 -1.86 -2.66
N VAL A 261 57.27 -2.09 -3.86
CA VAL A 261 57.86 -2.97 -4.88
C VAL A 261 57.58 -2.38 -6.29
N PRO A 262 58.57 -2.37 -7.22
CA PRO A 262 58.42 -1.74 -8.54
C PRO A 262 57.50 -2.53 -9.49
N SER A 263 56.92 -1.79 -10.43
CA SER A 263 55.99 -2.23 -11.47
C SER A 263 56.53 -3.34 -12.37
N SER A 264 55.95 -4.53 -12.28
CA SER A 264 55.51 -5.37 -13.40
C SER A 264 54.82 -6.60 -12.82
N ILE A 265 53.91 -7.21 -13.58
CA ILE A 265 53.18 -8.46 -13.30
C ILE A 265 51.66 -8.27 -13.04
N LEU A 266 50.92 -8.52 -14.13
CA LEU A 266 49.54 -9.04 -14.22
C LEU A 266 48.39 -8.21 -13.64
N ARG A 267 47.78 -7.38 -14.50
CA ARG A 267 46.38 -6.96 -14.40
C ARG A 267 45.45 -8.19 -14.41
N ARG A 268 45.17 -8.77 -13.24
CA ARG A 268 44.05 -9.71 -13.09
C ARG A 268 42.75 -8.90 -13.08
N LYS A 269 42.03 -8.89 -14.21
CA LYS A 269 40.70 -8.27 -14.29
C LYS A 269 39.77 -9.01 -13.33
N HIS A 270 39.45 -8.41 -12.18
CA HIS A 270 38.43 -8.96 -11.29
C HIS A 270 37.08 -9.03 -12.03
N PRO A 271 36.42 -10.21 -12.11
CA PRO A 271 35.12 -10.36 -12.78
C PRO A 271 34.05 -9.44 -12.16
N PHE A 272 34.19 -9.06 -10.89
CA PHE A 272 33.30 -8.13 -10.20
C PHE A 272 33.30 -6.71 -10.77
N ARG A 273 34.48 -6.18 -11.18
CA ARG A 273 34.57 -4.87 -11.85
C ARG A 273 33.95 -4.88 -13.24
N PHE A 274 33.91 -6.04 -13.90
CA PHE A 274 33.23 -6.23 -15.18
C PHE A 274 31.70 -6.29 -14.98
N PHE A 275 31.24 -7.03 -13.96
CA PHE A 275 29.83 -7.12 -13.58
C PHE A 275 29.24 -5.74 -13.21
N LEU A 276 29.91 -4.98 -12.34
CA LEU A 276 29.45 -3.66 -11.92
C LEU A 276 29.51 -2.59 -13.03
N ARG A 277 30.49 -2.65 -13.95
CA ARG A 277 30.62 -1.67 -15.04
C ARG A 277 29.77 -1.96 -16.27
N ARG A 278 29.33 -3.20 -16.48
CA ARG A 278 28.63 -3.57 -17.73
C ARG A 278 27.29 -4.24 -17.50
N VAL A 279 27.13 -5.06 -16.48
CA VAL A 279 25.89 -5.80 -16.26
C VAL A 279 24.85 -4.93 -15.57
N VAL A 280 25.21 -4.21 -14.50
CA VAL A 280 24.27 -3.32 -13.79
C VAL A 280 23.73 -2.19 -14.69
N PRO A 281 24.57 -1.45 -15.46
CA PRO A 281 24.05 -0.43 -16.38
C PRO A 281 23.21 -1.01 -17.52
N ALA A 282 23.52 -2.22 -18.00
CA ALA A 282 22.74 -2.88 -19.05
C ALA A 282 21.38 -3.38 -18.52
N LEU A 283 21.33 -3.95 -17.31
CA LEU A 283 20.08 -4.34 -16.65
C LEU A 283 19.21 -3.12 -16.34
N MET A 284 19.80 -2.03 -15.86
CA MET A 284 19.09 -0.77 -15.65
C MET A 284 18.58 -0.17 -16.96
N ALA A 285 19.39 -0.14 -18.02
CA ALA A 285 18.94 0.32 -19.33
C ALA A 285 17.82 -0.56 -19.87
N LEU A 286 17.86 -1.87 -19.63
CA LEU A 286 16.83 -2.81 -20.03
C LEU A 286 15.54 -2.61 -19.23
N VAL A 287 15.63 -2.33 -17.92
CA VAL A 287 14.46 -1.96 -17.08
C VAL A 287 13.88 -0.61 -17.48
N ILE A 288 14.71 0.39 -17.83
CA ILE A 288 14.26 1.70 -18.30
C ILE A 288 13.60 1.58 -19.68
N ILE A 289 14.17 0.81 -20.60
CA ILE A 289 13.63 0.58 -21.94
C ILE A 289 12.35 -0.27 -21.85
N ALA A 290 12.35 -1.36 -21.07
CA ALA A 290 11.18 -2.18 -20.85
C ALA A 290 10.07 -1.40 -20.14
N GLY A 291 10.42 -0.56 -19.16
CA GLY A 291 9.47 0.30 -18.48
C GLY A 291 8.88 1.39 -19.37
N GLY A 292 9.71 2.00 -20.22
CA GLY A 292 9.27 2.94 -21.24
C GLY A 292 8.35 2.29 -22.28
N PHE A 293 8.59 1.02 -22.64
CA PHE A 293 7.71 0.26 -23.53
C PHE A 293 6.42 -0.17 -22.83
N PHE A 294 6.50 -0.63 -21.58
CA PHE A 294 5.35 -1.10 -20.79
C PHE A 294 4.37 0.02 -20.50
N TYR A 295 4.86 1.16 -20.00
CA TYR A 295 4.04 2.36 -19.83
C TYR A 295 3.70 2.99 -21.18
N GLY A 296 4.60 3.05 -22.16
CA GLY A 296 4.28 3.55 -23.51
C GLY A 296 3.13 2.79 -24.19
N SER A 297 2.92 1.52 -23.82
CA SER A 297 1.83 0.66 -24.33
C SER A 297 0.55 0.74 -23.50
N LYS A 298 0.64 0.95 -22.17
CA LYS A 298 -0.52 1.12 -21.26
C LYS A 298 -0.99 2.58 -21.06
N THR A 299 -0.17 3.58 -21.41
CA THR A 299 -0.49 5.01 -21.25
C THR A 299 -1.16 5.60 -22.49
N THR A 300 -1.77 4.77 -23.33
CA THR A 300 -3.03 5.21 -23.94
C THR A 300 -4.07 5.03 -22.84
N LEU A 301 -4.24 6.05 -21.99
CA LEU A 301 -5.51 6.20 -21.29
C LEU A 301 -6.56 6.19 -22.40
N SER A 302 -7.27 5.07 -22.52
CA SER A 302 -8.43 5.01 -23.39
C SER A 302 -9.34 6.16 -22.97
N SER A 303 -9.77 6.97 -23.93
CA SER A 303 -10.82 7.96 -23.66
C SER A 303 -12.13 7.28 -23.21
N ASN A 304 -12.25 5.97 -23.41
CA ASN A 304 -13.37 5.15 -23.02
C ASN A 304 -13.01 4.27 -21.82
N GLN A 305 -12.98 4.87 -20.63
CA GLN A 305 -12.71 4.16 -19.38
C GLN A 305 -13.73 4.53 -18.28
N VAL A 306 -13.79 3.74 -17.23
CA VAL A 306 -14.51 4.03 -15.98
C VAL A 306 -13.60 3.82 -14.78
N ILE A 307 -13.49 4.82 -13.91
CA ILE A 307 -12.70 4.72 -12.67
C ILE A 307 -13.62 4.33 -11.51
N VAL A 308 -13.47 3.10 -11.02
CA VAL A 308 -14.30 2.49 -9.96
C VAL A 308 -13.54 2.53 -8.63
N TYR A 309 -14.21 2.93 -7.55
CA TYR A 309 -13.68 2.84 -6.19
C TYR A 309 -14.65 2.04 -5.29
N ASN A 310 -14.26 0.84 -4.86
CA ASN A 310 -15.15 -0.11 -4.19
C ASN A 310 -14.49 -0.77 -2.95
N TRP A 311 -15.23 -1.57 -2.21
CA TRP A 311 -14.72 -2.44 -1.16
C TRP A 311 -13.81 -3.54 -1.72
N GLY A 312 -12.91 -4.04 -0.85
CA GLY A 312 -12.09 -5.21 -1.16
C GLY A 312 -12.90 -6.50 -1.23
N GLU A 313 -12.56 -7.38 -2.18
CA GLU A 313 -13.23 -8.70 -2.39
C GLU A 313 -14.76 -8.63 -2.64
N TYR A 314 -15.28 -7.46 -3.06
CA TYR A 314 -16.74 -7.21 -3.20
C TYR A 314 -17.32 -7.43 -4.60
N LEU A 315 -16.45 -7.64 -5.58
CA LEU A 315 -16.81 -7.94 -6.96
C LEU A 315 -15.86 -9.04 -7.46
N ASP A 316 -16.41 -10.02 -8.17
CA ASP A 316 -15.60 -11.04 -8.83
C ASP A 316 -14.79 -10.38 -9.96
N PRO A 317 -13.45 -10.50 -9.99
CA PRO A 317 -12.63 -9.94 -11.04
C PRO A 317 -13.05 -10.34 -12.46
N GLU A 318 -13.65 -11.52 -12.66
CA GLU A 318 -14.16 -11.94 -13.97
C GLU A 318 -15.28 -11.02 -14.48
N VAL A 319 -16.07 -10.43 -13.58
CA VAL A 319 -17.15 -9.48 -13.93
C VAL A 319 -16.58 -8.22 -14.58
N LEU A 320 -15.41 -7.76 -14.12
CA LEU A 320 -14.73 -6.62 -14.74
C LEU A 320 -14.31 -6.94 -16.17
N THR A 321 -13.74 -8.12 -16.41
CA THR A 321 -13.35 -8.56 -17.74
C THR A 321 -14.56 -8.71 -18.66
N MET A 322 -15.66 -9.29 -18.18
CA MET A 322 -16.90 -9.38 -18.96
C MET A 322 -17.42 -8.00 -19.36
N PHE A 323 -17.43 -7.04 -18.43
CA PHE A 323 -17.83 -5.66 -18.71
C PHE A 323 -16.95 -5.01 -19.79
N GLU A 324 -15.63 -5.14 -19.66
CA GLU A 324 -14.67 -4.63 -20.65
C GLU A 324 -14.89 -5.25 -22.03
N GLU A 325 -15.13 -6.56 -22.11
CA GLU A 325 -15.37 -7.29 -23.36
C GLU A 325 -16.70 -6.91 -24.03
N GLU A 326 -17.77 -6.74 -23.24
CA GLU A 326 -19.10 -6.43 -23.76
C GLU A 326 -19.25 -4.96 -24.19
N THR A 327 -18.64 -4.04 -23.44
CA THR A 327 -18.84 -2.60 -23.65
C THR A 327 -17.68 -1.93 -24.37
N GLY A 328 -16.49 -2.53 -24.34
CA GLY A 328 -15.24 -1.89 -24.78
C GLY A 328 -14.82 -0.70 -23.90
N ILE A 329 -15.36 -0.57 -22.69
CA ILE A 329 -14.99 0.43 -21.70
C ILE A 329 -13.95 -0.19 -20.77
N ASP A 330 -12.75 0.38 -20.70
CA ASP A 330 -11.69 -0.11 -19.80
C ASP A 330 -12.03 0.24 -18.33
N VAL A 331 -11.78 -0.68 -17.40
CA VAL A 331 -12.06 -0.46 -15.97
C VAL A 331 -10.77 -0.19 -15.20
N VAL A 332 -10.73 0.98 -14.55
CA VAL A 332 -9.70 1.30 -13.55
C VAL A 332 -10.29 1.08 -12.16
N TYR A 333 -10.01 -0.09 -11.57
CA TYR A 333 -10.58 -0.50 -10.28
C TYR A 333 -9.62 -0.20 -9.12
N GLU A 334 -10.06 0.58 -8.14
CA GLU A 334 -9.36 0.82 -6.87
C GLU A 334 -10.24 0.33 -5.70
N GLU A 335 -9.59 -0.11 -4.62
CA GLU A 335 -10.27 -0.67 -3.45
C GLU A 335 -10.01 0.15 -2.17
N PHE A 336 -11.00 0.21 -1.28
CA PHE A 336 -10.92 0.75 0.07
C PHE A 336 -11.44 -0.22 1.14
N GLU A 337 -11.09 0.03 2.39
CA GLU A 337 -11.41 -0.85 3.52
C GLU A 337 -12.43 -0.27 4.48
N THR A 338 -12.51 1.06 4.56
CA THR A 338 -13.49 1.75 5.39
C THR A 338 -13.98 3.00 4.66
N ASN A 339 -15.23 3.37 4.93
CA ASN A 339 -15.79 4.61 4.43
C ASN A 339 -14.97 5.85 4.88
N GLU A 340 -14.34 5.81 6.06
CA GLU A 340 -13.48 6.86 6.59
C GLU A 340 -12.17 7.05 5.80
N ILE A 341 -11.68 5.99 5.14
CA ILE A 341 -10.54 6.09 4.21
C ILE A 341 -11.01 6.58 2.84
N MET A 342 -12.20 6.16 2.40
CA MET A 342 -12.78 6.54 1.12
C MET A 342 -13.15 8.03 1.07
N TYR A 343 -13.87 8.53 2.08
CA TYR A 343 -14.51 9.85 2.06
C TYR A 343 -13.52 11.01 1.86
N PRO A 344 -12.39 11.11 2.58
CA PRO A 344 -11.44 12.21 2.37
C PRO A 344 -10.85 12.24 0.95
N LYS A 345 -10.65 11.08 0.31
CA LYS A 345 -10.16 11.03 -1.08
C LYS A 345 -11.21 11.61 -2.04
N VAL A 346 -12.47 11.21 -1.91
CA VAL A 346 -13.55 11.74 -2.75
C VAL A 346 -13.78 13.24 -2.48
N GLN A 347 -13.86 13.63 -1.20
CA GLN A 347 -14.07 15.02 -0.78
C GLN A 347 -12.96 15.96 -1.28
N SER A 348 -11.71 15.50 -1.31
CA SER A 348 -10.58 16.31 -1.78
C SER A 348 -10.65 16.65 -3.27
N GLY A 349 -11.39 15.86 -4.06
CA GLY A 349 -11.43 15.97 -5.52
C GLY A 349 -10.10 15.68 -6.23
N ALA A 350 -9.07 15.22 -5.51
CA ALA A 350 -7.73 14.92 -6.04
C ALA A 350 -7.76 13.86 -7.14
N ILE A 351 -8.73 12.95 -7.02
CA ILE A 351 -9.03 11.88 -7.94
C ILE A 351 -10.49 12.04 -8.36
N ALA A 352 -10.73 12.03 -9.67
CA ALA A 352 -12.08 12.00 -10.24
C ALA A 352 -12.50 10.54 -10.44
N TYR A 353 -13.00 9.91 -9.38
CA TYR A 353 -13.65 8.61 -9.51
C TYR A 353 -14.97 8.79 -10.27
N ASP A 354 -15.29 7.84 -11.14
CA ASP A 354 -16.51 7.86 -11.93
C ASP A 354 -17.66 7.16 -11.20
N VAL A 355 -17.37 6.10 -10.44
CA VAL A 355 -18.35 5.38 -9.64
C VAL A 355 -17.73 4.90 -8.33
N VAL A 356 -18.49 5.01 -7.24
CA VAL A 356 -18.07 4.64 -5.88
C VAL A 356 -19.18 3.82 -5.22
N CYS A 357 -18.85 2.83 -4.38
CA CYS A 357 -19.82 2.04 -3.62
C CYS A 357 -19.77 2.32 -2.10
N PRO A 358 -20.19 3.50 -1.61
CA PRO A 358 -20.30 3.79 -0.18
C PRO A 358 -21.46 3.06 0.50
N SER A 359 -21.40 3.00 1.84
CA SER A 359 -22.54 2.59 2.68
C SER A 359 -23.54 3.73 2.89
N ASP A 360 -24.78 3.37 3.22
CA ASP A 360 -25.91 4.26 3.53
C ASP A 360 -25.56 5.61 4.18
N TYR A 361 -24.96 5.62 5.38
CA TYR A 361 -24.66 6.84 6.12
C TYR A 361 -23.62 7.72 5.43
N MET A 362 -22.73 7.11 4.64
CA MET A 362 -21.71 7.84 3.90
C MET A 362 -22.31 8.48 2.64
N ILE A 363 -23.29 7.83 2.00
CA ILE A 363 -24.09 8.43 0.92
C ILE A 363 -24.79 9.69 1.44
N GLN A 364 -25.47 9.59 2.58
CA GLN A 364 -26.13 10.74 3.21
C GLN A 364 -25.13 11.89 3.44
N ARG A 365 -23.96 11.59 4.02
CA ARG A 365 -22.93 12.60 4.26
C ARG A 365 -22.39 13.22 2.95
N MET A 366 -22.20 12.41 1.92
CA MET A 366 -21.75 12.88 0.60
C MET A 366 -22.80 13.79 -0.06
N LEU A 367 -24.09 13.50 0.10
CA LEU A 367 -25.20 14.37 -0.33
C LEU A 367 -25.21 15.70 0.43
N GLU A 368 -25.10 15.66 1.75
CA GLU A 368 -25.05 16.86 2.61
C GLU A 368 -23.89 17.80 2.24
N ASN A 369 -22.81 17.27 1.66
CA ASN A 369 -21.62 18.01 1.24
C ASN A 369 -21.57 18.29 -0.29
N ASP A 370 -22.68 18.08 -1.01
CA ASP A 370 -22.80 18.35 -2.47
C ASP A 370 -21.74 17.61 -3.33
N LEU A 371 -21.43 16.36 -2.96
CA LEU A 371 -20.38 15.56 -3.60
C LEU A 371 -20.89 14.61 -4.69
N LEU A 372 -22.20 14.40 -4.84
CA LEU A 372 -22.78 13.42 -5.77
C LEU A 372 -23.48 14.09 -6.96
N ALA A 373 -23.46 13.43 -8.11
CA ALA A 373 -24.26 13.77 -9.28
C ALA A 373 -25.53 12.92 -9.33
N GLU A 374 -26.64 13.49 -9.78
CA GLU A 374 -27.87 12.74 -10.06
C GLU A 374 -27.61 11.70 -11.15
N ILE A 375 -28.11 10.48 -10.98
CA ILE A 375 -27.98 9.38 -11.92
C ILE A 375 -29.08 9.50 -12.98
N ASN A 376 -28.71 9.35 -14.27
CA ASN A 376 -29.71 9.23 -15.32
C ASN A 376 -30.24 7.79 -15.41
N PHE A 377 -31.39 7.54 -14.79
CA PHE A 377 -32.00 6.21 -14.78
C PHE A 377 -32.47 5.72 -16.16
N ASP A 378 -32.60 6.60 -17.17
CA ASP A 378 -32.84 6.17 -18.56
C ASP A 378 -31.67 5.35 -19.12
N ASN A 379 -30.46 5.56 -18.60
CA ASN A 379 -29.25 4.80 -18.95
C ASN A 379 -29.10 3.50 -18.15
N ILE A 380 -29.98 3.26 -17.16
CA ILE A 380 -29.93 2.10 -16.25
C ILE A 380 -31.28 1.36 -16.27
N PRO A 381 -31.73 0.83 -17.42
CA PRO A 381 -33.01 0.11 -17.51
C PRO A 381 -33.08 -1.14 -16.63
N ASN A 382 -31.94 -1.73 -16.24
CA ASN A 382 -31.90 -2.92 -15.40
C ASN A 382 -32.26 -2.64 -13.93
N ILE A 383 -32.40 -1.37 -13.52
CA ILE A 383 -32.88 -0.99 -12.18
C ILE A 383 -34.21 -1.65 -11.82
N GLN A 384 -35.03 -2.00 -12.82
CA GLN A 384 -36.30 -2.71 -12.66
C GLN A 384 -36.17 -4.10 -12.00
N TYR A 385 -34.96 -4.67 -11.96
CA TYR A 385 -34.70 -5.97 -11.32
C TYR A 385 -34.35 -5.85 -9.84
N ILE A 386 -34.12 -4.64 -9.32
CA ILE A 386 -33.92 -4.40 -7.89
C ILE A 386 -35.26 -4.46 -7.18
N ASP A 387 -35.35 -5.25 -6.10
CA ASP A 387 -36.57 -5.37 -5.30
C ASP A 387 -36.95 -4.01 -4.67
N ASP A 388 -38.24 -3.68 -4.75
CA ASP A 388 -38.81 -2.44 -4.21
C ASP A 388 -38.43 -2.21 -2.73
N THR A 389 -38.24 -3.28 -1.95
CA THR A 389 -37.83 -3.21 -0.54
C THR A 389 -36.52 -2.44 -0.37
N TYR A 390 -35.52 -2.68 -1.23
CA TYR A 390 -34.23 -2.01 -1.14
C TYR A 390 -34.32 -0.57 -1.64
N MET A 391 -35.10 -0.33 -2.69
CA MET A 391 -35.36 1.03 -3.18
C MET A 391 -36.08 1.88 -2.13
N GLU A 392 -37.06 1.33 -1.42
CA GLU A 392 -37.73 2.03 -0.32
C GLU A 392 -36.80 2.25 0.88
N THR A 393 -35.90 1.30 1.17
CA THR A 393 -34.90 1.46 2.23
C THR A 393 -33.89 2.56 1.90
N SER A 394 -33.48 2.68 0.64
CA SER A 394 -32.55 3.72 0.19
C SER A 394 -33.07 5.14 0.40
N LYS A 395 -34.39 5.35 0.44
CA LYS A 395 -34.98 6.67 0.73
C LYS A 395 -34.61 7.23 2.10
N GLN A 396 -34.11 6.41 3.02
CA GLN A 396 -33.62 6.88 4.31
C GLN A 396 -32.35 7.75 4.19
N PHE A 397 -31.53 7.50 3.16
CA PHE A 397 -30.29 8.24 2.90
C PHE A 397 -30.29 9.00 1.56
N ASP A 398 -31.13 8.60 0.60
CA ASP A 398 -31.36 9.26 -0.68
C ASP A 398 -32.89 9.45 -0.90
N PRO A 399 -33.51 10.49 -0.32
CA PRO A 399 -34.97 10.60 -0.21
C PRO A 399 -35.77 10.53 -1.52
N GLU A 400 -35.15 10.90 -2.63
CA GLU A 400 -35.77 10.87 -3.96
C GLU A 400 -35.25 9.72 -4.83
N ASN A 401 -34.37 8.85 -4.30
CA ASN A 401 -33.64 7.79 -5.02
C ASN A 401 -33.02 8.32 -6.32
N LYS A 402 -32.35 9.47 -6.25
CA LYS A 402 -31.78 10.15 -7.43
C LYS A 402 -30.28 9.92 -7.60
N TYR A 403 -29.60 9.51 -6.55
CA TYR A 403 -28.14 9.55 -6.46
C TYR A 403 -27.51 8.19 -6.22
N SER A 404 -28.31 7.18 -5.87
CA SER A 404 -27.83 5.87 -5.46
C SER A 404 -28.59 4.71 -6.12
N VAL A 405 -27.87 3.63 -6.41
CA VAL A 405 -28.42 2.34 -6.89
C VAL A 405 -28.00 1.24 -5.92
N PRO A 406 -28.92 0.56 -5.21
CA PRO A 406 -28.59 -0.53 -4.30
C PRO A 406 -27.77 -1.61 -4.97
N TYR A 407 -26.72 -2.11 -4.31
CA TYR A 407 -25.89 -3.17 -4.85
C TYR A 407 -25.92 -4.41 -3.97
N CYS A 408 -25.43 -4.28 -2.75
CA CYS A 408 -25.39 -5.37 -1.79
C CYS A 408 -25.92 -4.89 -0.44
N TRP A 409 -26.49 -5.83 0.28
CA TRP A 409 -27.04 -5.61 1.61
C TRP A 409 -26.62 -6.77 2.51
N GLY A 410 -26.67 -6.53 3.81
CA GLY A 410 -26.41 -7.59 4.75
C GLY A 410 -26.63 -7.19 6.18
N THR A 411 -26.17 -8.04 7.07
CA THR A 411 -26.29 -7.85 8.51
C THR A 411 -24.93 -7.97 9.18
N VAL A 412 -24.79 -7.32 10.32
CA VAL A 412 -23.71 -7.62 11.27
C VAL A 412 -24.22 -8.65 12.27
N GLY A 413 -23.39 -9.61 12.65
CA GLY A 413 -23.82 -10.64 13.59
C GLY A 413 -22.64 -11.28 14.31
N ILE A 414 -22.96 -12.31 15.07
CA ILE A 414 -21.98 -13.09 15.82
C ILE A 414 -21.75 -14.39 15.06
N LEU A 415 -20.53 -14.60 14.59
CA LEU A 415 -20.02 -15.89 14.15
C LEU A 415 -19.38 -16.57 15.36
N TYR A 416 -19.81 -17.78 15.67
CA TYR A 416 -19.32 -18.52 16.83
C TYR A 416 -18.95 -19.95 16.47
N ASN A 417 -18.01 -20.50 17.23
CA ASN A 417 -17.59 -21.88 17.06
C ASN A 417 -18.39 -22.81 17.98
N THR A 418 -19.22 -23.66 17.40
CA THR A 418 -20.10 -24.61 18.10
C THR A 418 -19.35 -25.63 18.97
N LYS A 419 -18.04 -25.81 18.77
CA LYS A 419 -17.19 -26.67 19.62
C LYS A 419 -16.58 -25.93 20.82
N MET A 420 -16.62 -24.61 20.83
CA MET A 420 -16.04 -23.76 21.88
C MET A 420 -17.11 -23.08 22.72
N VAL A 421 -18.31 -22.93 22.16
CA VAL A 421 -19.46 -22.27 22.78
C VAL A 421 -20.58 -23.29 22.92
N GLU A 422 -20.93 -23.64 24.16
CA GLU A 422 -21.96 -24.65 24.46
C GLU A 422 -23.33 -24.03 24.72
N GLU A 423 -23.38 -22.81 25.26
CA GLU A 423 -24.62 -22.07 25.49
C GLU A 423 -25.21 -21.48 24.20
N PRO A 424 -26.54 -21.22 24.17
CA PRO A 424 -27.16 -20.52 23.05
C PRO A 424 -26.59 -19.12 22.85
N VAL A 425 -26.13 -18.83 21.64
CA VAL A 425 -25.71 -17.49 21.23
C VAL A 425 -26.92 -16.79 20.62
N ASP A 426 -27.58 -15.92 21.39
CA ASP A 426 -28.78 -15.19 20.94
C ASP A 426 -28.76 -13.68 21.26
N SER A 427 -27.71 -13.20 21.92
CA SER A 427 -27.61 -11.86 22.50
C SER A 427 -26.21 -11.28 22.34
N TRP A 428 -26.12 -9.96 22.15
CA TRP A 428 -24.83 -9.25 22.17
C TRP A 428 -24.09 -9.36 23.50
N SER A 429 -24.80 -9.63 24.60
CA SER A 429 -24.24 -9.74 25.96
C SER A 429 -23.10 -10.76 26.08
N ILE A 430 -23.10 -11.80 25.25
CA ILE A 430 -22.05 -12.84 25.26
C ILE A 430 -20.66 -12.27 24.95
N LEU A 431 -20.58 -11.15 24.23
CA LEU A 431 -19.32 -10.47 23.94
C LEU A 431 -18.71 -9.78 25.18
N TRP A 432 -19.41 -9.75 26.31
CA TRP A 432 -18.93 -9.27 27.60
C TRP A 432 -18.80 -10.40 28.65
N ASP A 433 -18.97 -11.66 28.25
CA ASP A 433 -18.83 -12.79 29.16
C ASP A 433 -17.35 -13.12 29.40
N GLU A 434 -16.94 -13.11 30.67
CA GLU A 434 -15.57 -13.44 31.09
C GLU A 434 -15.15 -14.87 30.71
N LYS A 435 -16.11 -15.79 30.49
CA LYS A 435 -15.84 -17.14 29.99
C LYS A 435 -15.08 -17.14 28.66
N TYR A 436 -15.29 -16.13 27.83
CA TYR A 436 -14.67 -15.99 26.51
C TYR A 436 -13.53 -14.97 26.47
N ALA A 437 -12.94 -14.65 27.63
CA ALA A 437 -11.77 -13.77 27.68
C ALA A 437 -10.64 -14.28 26.77
N ASP A 438 -10.05 -13.36 26.00
CA ASP A 438 -9.02 -13.60 24.97
C ASP A 438 -9.47 -14.52 23.81
N SER A 439 -10.78 -14.76 23.69
CA SER A 439 -11.41 -15.56 22.63
C SER A 439 -12.54 -14.83 21.91
N ILE A 440 -12.60 -13.50 22.03
CA ILE A 440 -13.56 -12.62 21.34
C ILE A 440 -12.82 -11.75 20.32
N LEU A 441 -13.31 -11.73 19.09
CA LEU A 441 -12.89 -10.81 18.03
C LEU A 441 -13.97 -9.75 17.80
N MET A 442 -13.62 -8.49 18.02
CA MET A 442 -14.52 -7.34 17.79
C MET A 442 -14.21 -6.68 16.44
N GLN A 443 -15.20 -5.99 15.88
CA GLN A 443 -15.05 -5.26 14.63
C GLN A 443 -14.23 -3.97 14.83
N ASP A 444 -13.18 -3.76 14.04
CA ASP A 444 -12.39 -2.51 13.98
C ASP A 444 -13.09 -1.44 13.14
N SER A 445 -14.33 -1.11 13.51
CA SER A 445 -15.18 -0.11 12.88
C SER A 445 -15.87 0.68 13.98
N VAL A 446 -15.76 2.01 13.94
CA VAL A 446 -16.33 2.89 14.97
C VAL A 446 -17.85 2.72 15.02
N ARG A 447 -18.52 2.65 13.85
CA ARG A 447 -19.97 2.51 13.76
C ARG A 447 -20.44 1.15 14.28
N ASP A 448 -19.76 0.07 13.93
CA ASP A 448 -20.18 -1.28 14.35
C ASP A 448 -19.92 -1.51 15.84
N ALA A 449 -18.74 -1.12 16.36
CA ALA A 449 -18.40 -1.29 17.76
C ALA A 449 -19.35 -0.51 18.69
N PHE A 450 -19.63 0.76 18.37
CA PHE A 450 -20.62 1.54 19.11
C PHE A 450 -22.03 1.01 18.88
N GLY A 451 -22.41 0.69 17.65
CA GLY A 451 -23.74 0.24 17.29
C GLY A 451 -24.16 -1.03 18.04
N ILE A 452 -23.28 -2.03 18.09
CA ILE A 452 -23.47 -3.28 18.84
C ILE A 452 -23.67 -3.00 20.32
N THR A 453 -22.82 -2.13 20.88
CA THR A 453 -22.87 -1.78 22.30
C THR A 453 -24.13 -1.00 22.66
N LEU A 454 -24.54 -0.06 21.80
CA LEU A 454 -25.79 0.69 21.95
C LEU A 454 -26.99 -0.26 21.89
N LYS A 455 -27.01 -1.22 20.97
CA LYS A 455 -28.08 -2.22 20.90
C LYS A 455 -28.13 -3.12 22.12
N TYR A 456 -26.97 -3.53 22.63
CA TYR A 456 -26.89 -4.26 23.89
C TYR A 456 -27.47 -3.47 25.07
N LEU A 457 -27.22 -2.16 25.12
CA LEU A 457 -27.80 -1.25 26.13
C LEU A 457 -29.28 -0.94 25.91
N GLY A 458 -29.88 -1.41 24.81
CA GLY A 458 -31.28 -1.16 24.44
C GLY A 458 -31.52 0.17 23.70
N TYR A 459 -30.45 0.84 23.28
CA TYR A 459 -30.50 2.11 22.54
C TYR A 459 -30.61 1.92 21.02
N SER A 460 -30.72 3.04 20.31
CA SER A 460 -30.66 3.07 18.85
C SER A 460 -29.23 2.89 18.36
N LEU A 461 -29.03 2.17 17.23
CA LEU A 461 -27.74 2.11 16.52
C LEU A 461 -27.28 3.50 16.05
N ASN A 462 -28.24 4.41 15.85
CA ASN A 462 -28.05 5.75 15.34
C ASN A 462 -28.22 6.81 16.45
N SER A 463 -27.95 6.46 17.71
CA SER A 463 -28.04 7.42 18.80
C SER A 463 -27.07 8.59 18.58
N THR A 464 -27.59 9.81 18.77
CA THR A 464 -26.82 11.05 18.82
C THR A 464 -26.78 11.64 20.23
N ASP A 465 -27.33 10.93 21.22
CA ASP A 465 -27.34 11.36 22.62
C ASP A 465 -25.97 11.13 23.26
N LEU A 466 -25.40 12.19 23.84
CA LEU A 466 -24.04 12.13 24.37
C LEU A 466 -23.93 11.21 25.61
N ASP A 467 -24.99 11.09 26.40
CA ASP A 467 -25.00 10.25 27.59
C ASP A 467 -25.05 8.77 27.19
N GLU A 468 -25.91 8.41 26.21
CA GLU A 468 -25.97 7.06 25.64
C GLU A 468 -24.63 6.66 25.01
N LEU A 469 -23.99 7.57 24.25
CA LEU A 469 -22.68 7.35 23.65
C LEU A 469 -21.57 7.23 24.69
N THR A 470 -21.66 7.99 25.79
CA THR A 470 -20.70 7.93 26.89
C THR A 470 -20.78 6.59 27.62
N GLU A 471 -22.00 6.09 27.85
CA GLU A 471 -22.22 4.78 28.45
C GLU A 471 -21.70 3.64 27.56
N ALA A 472 -22.00 3.70 26.25
CA ALA A 472 -21.48 2.72 25.29
C ALA A 472 -19.94 2.71 25.24
N ARG A 473 -19.30 3.89 25.24
CA ARG A 473 -17.84 4.02 25.33
C ARG A 473 -17.30 3.35 26.59
N ASP A 474 -17.88 3.64 27.75
CA ASP A 474 -17.40 3.10 29.02
C ASP A 474 -17.55 1.58 29.10
N LEU A 475 -18.61 1.05 28.49
CA LEU A 475 -18.83 -0.39 28.39
C LEU A 475 -17.85 -1.07 27.43
N LEU A 476 -17.51 -0.45 26.29
CA LEU A 476 -16.45 -0.91 25.40
C LEU A 476 -15.06 -0.89 26.07
N ILE A 477 -14.77 0.15 26.86
CA ILE A 477 -13.52 0.23 27.64
C ILE A 477 -13.45 -0.93 28.65
N ARG A 478 -14.57 -1.27 29.30
CA ARG A 478 -14.65 -2.43 30.20
C ARG A 478 -14.53 -3.76 29.46
N GLN A 479 -14.99 -3.84 28.21
CA GLN A 479 -14.84 -5.03 27.37
C GLN A 479 -13.39 -5.28 26.96
N LYS A 480 -12.59 -4.22 26.80
CA LYS A 480 -11.26 -4.29 26.17
C LYS A 480 -10.35 -5.40 26.71
N PRO A 481 -10.29 -5.69 28.02
CA PRO A 481 -9.48 -6.80 28.56
C PRO A 481 -9.96 -8.20 28.15
N LEU A 482 -11.22 -8.36 27.73
CA LEU A 482 -11.81 -9.63 27.28
C LEU A 482 -11.55 -9.91 25.80
N VAL A 483 -11.33 -8.86 25.00
CA VAL A 483 -11.24 -8.95 23.54
C VAL A 483 -9.80 -9.29 23.12
N GLN A 484 -9.65 -10.35 22.33
CA GLN A 484 -8.36 -10.77 21.76
C GLN A 484 -7.82 -9.69 20.81
N ALA A 485 -8.64 -9.24 19.86
CA ALA A 485 -8.27 -8.23 18.87
C ALA A 485 -9.49 -7.50 18.31
N TYR A 486 -9.25 -6.28 17.83
CA TYR A 486 -10.16 -5.56 16.95
C TYR A 486 -9.67 -5.78 15.52
N VAL A 487 -10.54 -6.30 14.66
CA VAL A 487 -10.20 -6.72 13.28
C VAL A 487 -11.35 -6.41 12.32
N ILE A 488 -11.06 -6.36 11.01
CA ILE A 488 -12.08 -6.30 9.95
C ILE A 488 -12.13 -7.69 9.29
N ASP A 489 -11.59 -7.85 8.08
CA ASP A 489 -11.68 -9.12 7.30
C ASP A 489 -10.93 -10.29 7.95
N GLN A 490 -9.95 -10.00 8.80
CA GLN A 490 -9.14 -11.01 9.49
C GLN A 490 -9.95 -11.88 10.45
N VAL A 491 -11.16 -11.45 10.85
CA VAL A 491 -12.06 -12.28 11.67
C VAL A 491 -12.35 -13.62 10.99
N ARG A 492 -12.51 -13.63 9.65
CA ARG A 492 -12.74 -14.83 8.84
C ARG A 492 -11.65 -15.88 9.08
N ASP A 493 -10.40 -15.51 8.82
CA ASP A 493 -9.26 -16.44 8.88
C ASP A 493 -9.04 -16.97 10.30
N LYS A 494 -9.23 -16.11 11.31
CA LYS A 494 -9.08 -16.47 12.72
C LYS A 494 -10.17 -17.43 13.18
N MET A 495 -11.42 -17.19 12.80
CA MET A 495 -12.55 -18.06 13.13
C MET A 495 -12.46 -19.41 12.40
N ILE A 496 -12.10 -19.42 11.11
CA ILE A 496 -11.81 -20.66 10.36
C ILE A 496 -10.67 -21.45 11.02
N GLY A 497 -9.67 -20.75 11.57
CA GLY A 497 -8.53 -21.33 12.26
C GLY A 497 -8.80 -21.80 13.70
N ASN A 498 -10.03 -21.63 14.21
CA ASN A 498 -10.38 -21.90 15.61
C ASN A 498 -9.52 -21.12 16.62
N GLU A 499 -9.07 -19.90 16.26
CA GLU A 499 -8.26 -19.03 17.13
C GLU A 499 -9.10 -18.27 18.17
N ALA A 500 -10.42 -18.18 17.96
CA ALA A 500 -11.36 -17.49 18.81
C ALA A 500 -12.70 -18.25 18.85
N ALA A 501 -13.45 -18.07 19.94
CA ALA A 501 -14.77 -18.68 20.14
C ALA A 501 -15.87 -17.84 19.49
N LEU A 502 -15.72 -16.51 19.52
CA LEU A 502 -16.71 -15.53 19.09
C LEU A 502 -16.04 -14.49 18.19
N GLY A 503 -16.70 -14.14 17.09
CA GLY A 503 -16.28 -13.06 16.21
C GLY A 503 -17.48 -12.26 15.71
N VAL A 504 -17.39 -10.94 15.82
CA VAL A 504 -18.33 -10.03 15.14
C VAL A 504 -17.94 -9.98 13.66
N ILE A 505 -18.89 -10.22 12.76
CA ILE A 505 -18.62 -10.31 11.32
C ILE A 505 -19.82 -9.87 10.47
N TYR A 506 -19.57 -9.45 9.23
CA TYR A 506 -20.61 -9.23 8.22
C TYR A 506 -21.15 -10.56 7.68
N SER A 507 -22.44 -10.60 7.34
CA SER A 507 -23.14 -11.80 6.86
C SER A 507 -22.50 -12.45 5.63
N GLY A 508 -21.95 -11.65 4.70
CA GLY A 508 -21.24 -12.16 3.51
C GLY A 508 -20.02 -13.01 3.90
N GLU A 509 -19.16 -12.48 4.75
CA GLU A 509 -17.97 -13.17 5.25
C GLU A 509 -18.32 -14.37 6.15
N ALA A 510 -19.44 -14.30 6.87
CA ALA A 510 -19.94 -15.43 7.65
C ALA A 510 -20.27 -16.63 6.76
N ILE A 511 -20.99 -16.43 5.65
CA ILE A 511 -21.34 -17.49 4.69
C ILE A 511 -20.08 -18.17 4.14
N TYR A 512 -19.05 -17.39 3.81
CA TYR A 512 -17.78 -17.94 3.37
C TYR A 512 -17.10 -18.75 4.48
N SER A 513 -17.05 -18.20 5.69
CA SER A 513 -16.44 -18.84 6.85
C SER A 513 -17.07 -20.20 7.18
N GLN A 514 -18.40 -20.30 7.10
CA GLN A 514 -19.14 -21.55 7.33
C GLN A 514 -18.84 -22.62 6.26
N LYS A 515 -18.60 -22.21 5.01
CA LYS A 515 -18.18 -23.14 3.94
C LYS A 515 -16.81 -23.75 4.21
N GLU A 516 -15.87 -22.98 4.77
CA GLU A 516 -14.50 -23.43 5.05
C GLU A 516 -14.36 -24.17 6.40
N ASN A 517 -15.23 -23.86 7.36
CA ASN A 517 -15.30 -24.53 8.66
C ASN A 517 -16.77 -24.78 9.06
N PRO A 518 -17.25 -26.04 8.99
CA PRO A 518 -18.64 -26.38 9.28
C PRO A 518 -18.99 -26.33 10.78
N ASP A 519 -18.01 -26.12 11.66
CA ASP A 519 -18.25 -25.93 13.10
C ASP A 519 -18.66 -24.48 13.43
N LEU A 520 -18.68 -23.58 12.45
CA LEU A 520 -19.04 -22.18 12.63
C LEU A 520 -20.52 -21.94 12.35
N GLU A 521 -21.17 -21.19 13.23
CA GLU A 521 -22.57 -20.78 13.10
C GLU A 521 -22.69 -19.26 13.21
N TYR A 522 -23.61 -18.68 12.44
CA TYR A 522 -23.86 -17.24 12.41
C TYR A 522 -25.23 -16.93 13.00
N VAL A 523 -25.29 -15.92 13.87
CA VAL A 523 -26.53 -15.48 14.50
C VAL A 523 -26.67 -13.96 14.48
N ILE A 524 -27.89 -13.50 14.22
CA ILE A 524 -28.31 -12.12 14.43
C ILE A 524 -28.92 -12.05 15.83
N PRO A 525 -28.35 -11.26 16.75
CA PRO A 525 -28.85 -11.17 18.12
C PRO A 525 -30.26 -10.60 18.23
N LYS A 526 -31.00 -11.03 19.25
CA LYS A 526 -32.43 -10.71 19.46
C LYS A 526 -32.68 -9.24 19.78
N GLU A 527 -31.70 -8.51 20.28
CA GLU A 527 -31.78 -7.05 20.49
C GLU A 527 -31.85 -6.27 19.16
N GLY A 528 -31.58 -6.95 18.04
CA GLY A 528 -31.44 -6.38 16.72
C GLY A 528 -29.99 -6.11 16.35
N SER A 529 -29.76 -5.80 15.08
CA SER A 529 -28.44 -5.54 14.54
C SER A 529 -28.48 -4.47 13.45
N ASN A 530 -27.31 -4.08 12.96
CA ASN A 530 -27.14 -3.28 11.77
C ASN A 530 -27.62 -4.07 10.54
N VAL A 531 -28.52 -3.46 9.77
CA VAL A 531 -28.84 -3.84 8.40
C VAL A 531 -28.29 -2.74 7.52
N TRP A 532 -27.29 -3.06 6.73
CA TRP A 532 -26.58 -2.09 5.90
C TRP A 532 -26.93 -2.31 4.43
N ILE A 533 -26.89 -1.23 3.67
CA ILE A 533 -26.94 -1.27 2.21
C ILE A 533 -25.77 -0.47 1.67
N ASP A 534 -24.96 -1.11 0.83
CA ASP A 534 -24.00 -0.42 -0.01
C ASP A 534 -24.63 -0.17 -1.37
N SER A 535 -24.46 1.05 -1.88
CA SER A 535 -25.07 1.47 -3.14
C SER A 535 -24.05 2.15 -4.02
N TRP A 536 -24.18 1.95 -5.33
CA TRP A 536 -23.41 2.66 -6.32
C TRP A 536 -23.85 4.12 -6.42
N VAL A 537 -22.89 5.03 -6.37
CA VAL A 537 -23.09 6.47 -6.55
C VAL A 537 -22.07 7.04 -7.54
N ILE A 538 -22.43 8.16 -8.18
CA ILE A 538 -21.55 8.87 -9.11
C ILE A 538 -21.07 10.18 -8.46
N PRO A 539 -19.76 10.34 -8.19
CA PRO A 539 -19.22 11.60 -7.71
C PRO A 539 -19.41 12.75 -8.71
N LYS A 540 -19.67 13.96 -8.20
CA LYS A 540 -19.94 15.16 -9.00
C LYS A 540 -18.78 15.58 -9.90
N ASN A 541 -17.55 15.20 -9.54
CA ASN A 541 -16.34 15.47 -10.32
C ASN A 541 -16.00 14.38 -11.35
N SER A 542 -16.83 13.34 -11.50
CA SER A 542 -16.69 12.28 -12.52
C SER A 542 -16.45 12.86 -13.90
N LYS A 543 -15.57 12.20 -14.68
CA LYS A 543 -15.24 12.58 -16.06
C LYS A 543 -15.98 11.74 -17.08
N ASN A 544 -16.37 10.52 -16.71
CA ASN A 544 -17.01 9.54 -17.59
C ASN A 544 -18.35 9.09 -17.00
N LYS A 545 -19.26 10.03 -16.74
CA LYS A 545 -20.56 9.75 -16.11
C LYS A 545 -21.38 8.69 -16.86
N GLU A 546 -21.44 8.77 -18.19
CA GLU A 546 -22.18 7.78 -19.00
C GLU A 546 -21.56 6.37 -18.89
N ASN A 547 -20.23 6.28 -18.77
CA ASN A 547 -19.54 5.00 -18.56
C ASN A 547 -19.80 4.44 -17.15
N ALA A 548 -19.91 5.31 -16.14
CA ALA A 548 -20.33 4.92 -14.80
C ALA A 548 -21.77 4.39 -14.79
N GLU A 549 -22.69 5.04 -15.50
CA GLU A 549 -24.08 4.57 -15.63
C GLU A 549 -24.14 3.23 -16.38
N ALA A 550 -23.35 3.05 -17.44
CA ALA A 550 -23.21 1.77 -18.13
C ALA A 550 -22.67 0.66 -17.20
N PHE A 551 -21.68 0.98 -16.36
CA PHE A 551 -21.14 0.06 -15.37
C PHE A 551 -22.21 -0.33 -14.33
N ILE A 552 -22.97 0.63 -13.80
CA ILE A 552 -24.05 0.37 -12.85
C ILE A 552 -25.17 -0.46 -13.48
N ASN A 553 -25.49 -0.25 -14.76
CA ASN A 553 -26.51 -1.03 -15.46
C ASN A 553 -26.06 -2.47 -15.78
N PHE A 554 -24.76 -2.68 -15.96
CA PHE A 554 -24.20 -4.00 -16.23
C PHE A 554 -24.22 -4.90 -15.00
N LEU A 555 -23.92 -4.32 -13.83
CA LEU A 555 -24.09 -4.95 -12.53
C LEU A 555 -25.57 -5.18 -12.21
#